data_AF-A0A3Q7FYD0-F1
#
_entry.id   AF-A0A3Q7FYD0-F1
#
_cell.length_a   1.000
_cell.length_b   1.000
_cell.length_c   1.000
_cell.angle_alpha   90.00
_cell.angle_beta   90.00
_cell.angle_gamma   90.00
#
_symmetry.space_group_name_H-M   'P 1'
#
loop_
_entity.id
_entity.type
_entity.pdbx_description
1 polymer ?
#
loop_
_entity_poly.entity_id
_entity_poly.type
_entity_poly.pdbx_seq_one_letter_code
_entity_poly.pdbx_strand_id
1 'polypeptide(L)'
;MLSGSRCNFHCSAHQFATILAASTLTSESSFKNFRIRLRSRNSNSSCLSNKVCDFGVNCVQPKSSDTQSSLLSETLSQSGTDEEPPSERLPILTGGIVALGKFDALHIGHRELAIQAAKRGIPFLLSFVGMAEVLGWEPRAPIVAECDRKRILSSWAPYCGSIMPRELQIDFSKVRYLTPCQFVEKLSKELGVRGVVAGENYRFGYRAAGDASDLVKLCEEYGLEAYIINSVMDTNQISGDLNSKDGKERGQVSSTRVRYALHKGDMKYVSELLGRNHRLILMMEDQERFTSERNRLSAPKSCLLNLAPKEGLYENCSVLIDKSVIPCRVIVDTTYIHLESYEVASFSCVTSQDLKILGIDFGSPKLEGVQIL
;
A
#
# COMPACT_ATOMS: atom_id res chain seq x y z
N MET A 1 -37.75 -13.29 50.74
CA MET A 1 -36.85 -14.39 50.33
C MET A 1 -36.79 -14.44 48.82
N LEU A 2 -35.58 -14.62 48.30
CA LEU A 2 -35.12 -14.42 46.93
C LEU A 2 -35.42 -15.61 46.00
N SER A 3 -35.69 -15.32 44.72
CA SER A 3 -35.12 -15.97 43.52
C SER A 3 -35.94 -15.47 42.31
N GLY A 4 -35.44 -14.80 41.26
CA GLY A 4 -34.11 -14.86 40.65
C GLY A 4 -34.16 -15.81 39.45
N SER A 5 -34.47 -15.32 38.25
CA SER A 5 -34.05 -15.92 36.98
C SER A 5 -34.17 -14.92 35.82
N ARG A 6 -33.11 -14.92 35.02
CA ARG A 6 -32.68 -13.93 34.03
C ARG A 6 -32.95 -14.44 32.61
N CYS A 7 -33.08 -13.47 31.68
CA CYS A 7 -32.61 -13.49 30.29
C CYS A 7 -33.30 -14.40 29.25
N ASN A 8 -33.88 -13.80 28.19
CA ASN A 8 -33.17 -13.55 26.91
C ASN A 8 -34.16 -13.00 25.86
N PHE A 9 -33.93 -11.76 25.41
CA PHE A 9 -34.51 -11.25 24.16
C PHE A 9 -33.41 -11.16 23.11
N HIS A 10 -33.54 -11.99 22.07
CA HIS A 10 -32.90 -11.77 20.78
C HIS A 10 -33.49 -10.54 20.11
N CYS A 11 -32.64 -9.61 19.66
CA CYS A 11 -33.03 -8.63 18.65
C CYS A 11 -31.84 -8.35 17.75
N SER A 12 -32.04 -8.57 16.45
CA SER A 12 -31.12 -8.25 15.37
C SER A 12 -30.92 -6.74 15.28
N ALA A 13 -29.69 -6.28 15.08
CA ALA A 13 -29.41 -4.89 14.77
C ALA A 13 -28.54 -4.77 13.49
N HIS A 14 -29.22 -4.69 12.35
CA HIS A 14 -28.73 -4.08 11.11
C HIS A 14 -29.35 -2.68 11.03
N GLN A 15 -28.56 -1.62 11.25
CA GLN A 15 -28.81 -0.19 10.97
C GLN A 15 -27.66 0.58 11.66
N PHE A 16 -26.85 1.44 11.04
CA PHE A 16 -27.04 2.76 10.40
C PHE A 16 -25.75 3.05 9.58
N ALA A 17 -25.63 3.95 8.60
CA ALA A 17 -26.28 5.22 8.36
C ALA A 17 -26.29 5.58 6.85
N THR A 18 -27.42 6.13 6.41
CA THR A 18 -27.63 6.75 5.10
C THR A 18 -27.68 8.26 5.29
N ILE A 19 -26.97 9.03 4.46
CA ILE A 19 -27.24 10.47 4.30
C ILE A 19 -27.41 10.72 2.80
N LEU A 20 -28.65 11.08 2.43
CA LEU A 20 -29.01 11.62 1.12
C LEU A 20 -28.52 13.06 1.01
N ALA A 21 -28.02 13.42 -0.18
CA ALA A 21 -28.12 14.78 -0.69
C ALA A 21 -28.55 14.69 -2.16
N ALA A 22 -29.76 15.16 -2.44
CA ALA A 22 -30.31 15.30 -3.77
C ALA A 22 -29.80 16.61 -4.39
N SER A 23 -29.36 16.56 -5.64
CA SER A 23 -29.46 17.71 -6.55
C SER A 23 -29.53 17.21 -7.99
N THR A 24 -30.63 17.56 -8.64
CA THR A 24 -30.89 17.45 -10.07
C THR A 24 -30.12 18.55 -10.81
N LEU A 25 -29.32 18.21 -11.82
CA LEU A 25 -28.97 19.13 -12.90
C LEU A 25 -28.77 18.34 -14.21
N THR A 26 -29.34 18.90 -15.27
CA THR A 26 -29.50 18.38 -16.62
C THR A 26 -28.29 18.66 -17.51
N SER A 27 -28.11 17.76 -18.48
CA SER A 27 -27.58 17.93 -19.85
C SER A 27 -26.18 18.52 -20.13
N GLU A 28 -25.45 17.68 -20.88
CA GLU A 28 -24.66 17.96 -22.09
C GLU A 28 -23.27 18.62 -22.07
N SER A 29 -22.40 17.92 -22.82
CA SER A 29 -21.28 18.40 -23.66
C SER A 29 -19.85 18.46 -23.07
N SER A 30 -19.08 17.44 -23.47
CA SER A 30 -17.77 17.54 -24.13
C SER A 30 -16.84 18.69 -23.72
N PHE A 31 -15.79 18.43 -22.93
CA PHE A 31 -14.55 19.22 -23.05
C PHE A 31 -13.25 18.44 -22.83
N LYS A 32 -12.33 18.80 -23.72
CA LYS A 32 -10.96 18.38 -24.01
C LYS A 32 -10.01 18.34 -22.79
N ASN A 33 -9.00 17.47 -22.91
CA ASN A 33 -7.75 17.44 -22.15
C ASN A 33 -7.27 18.84 -21.70
N PHE A 34 -7.32 19.11 -20.39
CA PHE A 34 -6.68 20.29 -19.80
C PHE A 34 -5.31 19.92 -19.23
N ARG A 35 -4.28 20.56 -19.80
CA ARG A 35 -2.90 20.56 -19.33
C ARG A 35 -2.64 21.96 -18.80
N ILE A 36 -2.69 22.16 -17.47
CA ILE A 36 -2.35 23.46 -16.87
C ILE A 36 -0.90 23.41 -16.42
N ARG A 37 -0.09 24.30 -16.99
CA ARG A 37 1.30 24.58 -16.60
C ARG A 37 1.41 26.10 -16.49
N LEU A 38 1.30 26.63 -15.28
CA LEU A 38 1.48 28.07 -15.05
C LEU A 38 2.96 28.36 -14.80
N ARG A 39 3.53 29.22 -15.65
CA ARG A 39 4.87 29.80 -15.54
C ARG A 39 4.79 31.08 -14.70
N SER A 40 5.74 31.22 -13.77
CA SER A 40 6.00 32.44 -13.01
C SER A 40 6.25 33.66 -13.91
N ARG A 41 5.61 34.78 -13.58
CA ARG A 41 6.01 36.13 -14.02
C ARG A 41 6.09 37.03 -12.78
N ASN A 42 7.29 37.58 -12.57
CA ASN A 42 7.56 38.68 -11.65
C ASN A 42 6.77 39.93 -12.04
N SER A 43 6.18 40.58 -11.05
CA SER A 43 5.97 42.03 -11.07
C SER A 43 5.79 42.56 -9.64
N ASN A 44 6.68 43.47 -9.25
CA ASN A 44 6.59 44.32 -8.08
C ASN A 44 5.35 45.24 -8.16
N SER A 45 4.60 45.35 -7.07
CA SER A 45 3.96 46.61 -6.69
C SER A 45 3.53 46.57 -5.23
N SER A 46 4.04 47.55 -4.48
CA SER A 46 3.66 47.97 -3.13
C SER A 46 2.20 48.38 -3.01
N CYS A 47 1.57 48.13 -1.85
CA CYS A 47 1.01 49.18 -0.99
C CYS A 47 0.40 48.64 0.33
N LEU A 48 0.51 49.50 1.33
CA LEU A 48 0.26 49.35 2.76
C LEU A 48 -1.20 49.06 3.16
N SER A 49 -1.37 48.39 4.32
CA SER A 49 -2.20 48.92 5.42
C SER A 49 -1.97 48.12 6.73
N ASN A 50 -1.59 48.83 7.78
CA ASN A 50 -1.36 48.38 9.16
C ASN A 50 -2.66 48.23 9.98
N LYS A 51 -2.62 47.33 10.99
CA LYS A 51 -3.17 47.47 12.37
C LYS A 51 -2.36 46.49 13.27
N VAL A 52 -1.29 46.92 13.97
CA VAL A 52 -1.17 47.37 15.40
C VAL A 52 -1.89 46.40 16.37
N CYS A 53 -1.25 45.77 17.36
CA CYS A 53 -0.68 46.24 18.66
C CYS A 53 0.24 45.12 19.23
N ASP A 54 1.16 45.25 20.19
CA ASP A 54 1.76 46.34 20.96
C ASP A 54 3.01 45.80 21.74
N PHE A 55 3.96 46.72 21.96
CA PHE A 55 4.98 46.89 23.03
C PHE A 55 5.86 45.76 23.59
N GLY A 56 7.17 46.07 23.58
CA GLY A 56 8.18 45.50 24.48
C GLY A 56 9.62 45.90 24.11
N VAL A 57 9.99 47.17 24.31
CA VAL A 57 11.35 47.71 24.09
C VAL A 57 12.29 47.32 25.25
N ASN A 58 13.50 46.86 24.93
CA ASN A 58 14.74 47.41 25.50
C ASN A 58 15.98 46.92 24.74
N CYS A 59 16.67 47.86 24.09
CA CYS A 59 17.99 47.71 23.49
C CYS A 59 19.08 47.89 24.56
N VAL A 60 20.09 47.02 24.60
CA VAL A 60 21.48 47.38 24.93
C VAL A 60 22.42 46.45 24.15
N GLN A 61 23.28 47.02 23.31
CA GLN A 61 24.52 46.40 22.83
C GLN A 61 25.69 46.86 23.71
N PRO A 62 26.80 46.08 23.83
CA PRO A 62 27.96 46.41 22.99
C PRO A 62 28.86 45.22 22.55
N LYS A 63 29.37 45.36 21.32
CA LYS A 63 30.75 45.16 20.81
C LYS A 63 31.69 44.06 21.38
N SER A 64 32.22 43.31 20.39
CA SER A 64 33.64 43.04 20.05
C SER A 64 34.43 41.87 20.65
N SER A 65 35.15 41.25 19.70
CA SER A 65 36.51 40.67 19.70
C SER A 65 36.78 39.30 20.35
N ASP A 66 37.16 38.39 19.45
CA ASP A 66 38.37 37.59 19.40
C ASP A 66 38.74 36.58 20.50
N THR A 67 39.15 35.42 19.98
CA THR A 67 40.28 34.56 20.37
C THR A 67 39.98 33.20 21.02
N GLN A 68 40.35 32.21 20.22
CA GLN A 68 40.74 30.81 20.43
C GLN A 68 41.10 30.28 21.85
N SER A 69 40.84 28.96 21.94
CA SER A 69 41.55 27.94 22.76
C SER A 69 41.16 27.94 24.26
N SER A 70 41.14 26.83 24.99
CA SER A 70 41.50 25.44 24.76
C SER A 70 41.10 24.63 26.01
N LEU A 71 40.93 23.32 25.82
CA LEU A 71 41.23 22.22 26.76
C LEU A 71 40.47 22.09 28.10
N LEU A 72 39.61 21.06 28.10
CA LEU A 72 39.51 19.95 29.09
C LEU A 72 39.71 20.25 30.59
N SER A 73 38.66 20.05 31.38
CA SER A 73 38.68 19.05 32.46
C SER A 73 37.28 18.65 32.94
N GLU A 74 37.08 17.34 32.92
CA GLU A 74 36.30 16.47 33.81
C GLU A 74 35.33 17.10 34.81
N THR A 75 34.06 16.68 34.77
CA THR A 75 33.48 15.92 35.88
C THR A 75 32.18 15.22 35.48
N LEU A 76 32.15 13.92 35.77
CA LEU A 76 30.96 13.08 35.73
C LEU A 76 29.90 13.64 36.69
N SER A 77 28.69 13.86 36.19
CA SER A 77 27.48 13.92 37.00
C SER A 77 26.37 13.23 36.23
N GLN A 78 26.15 11.96 36.59
CA GLN A 78 24.96 11.23 36.24
C GLN A 78 23.78 11.87 36.99
N SER A 79 22.88 12.50 36.25
CA SER A 79 21.50 12.68 36.70
C SER A 79 20.58 12.23 35.57
N GLY A 80 19.64 11.35 35.92
CA GLY A 80 18.78 10.64 34.99
C GLY A 80 18.06 11.58 34.04
N THR A 81 18.19 11.27 32.76
CA THR A 81 17.25 11.74 31.77
C THR A 81 16.28 10.59 31.54
N ASP A 82 15.00 10.87 31.80
CA ASP A 82 13.91 10.08 31.26
C ASP A 82 14.13 10.03 29.74
N GLU A 83 14.65 8.90 29.25
CA GLU A 83 14.69 8.63 27.82
C GLU A 83 13.24 8.48 27.34
N GLU A 84 12.66 9.60 26.91
CA GLU A 84 11.60 9.59 25.91
C GLU A 84 12.03 8.65 24.77
N PRO A 85 11.17 7.71 24.35
CA PRO A 85 11.55 6.73 23.35
C PRO A 85 11.96 7.47 22.07
N PRO A 86 12.92 6.95 21.29
CA PRO A 86 13.37 7.61 20.08
C PRO A 86 12.15 7.83 19.19
N SER A 87 11.77 9.10 19.00
CA SER A 87 10.73 9.48 18.04
C SER A 87 11.13 8.85 16.72
N GLU A 88 10.39 7.85 16.25
CA GLU A 88 10.62 7.18 14.97
C GLU A 88 10.58 8.25 13.87
N ARG A 89 11.74 8.81 13.51
CA ARG A 89 11.84 9.74 12.40
C ARG A 89 11.63 8.93 11.14
N LEU A 90 10.49 9.15 10.50
CA LEU A 90 10.20 8.61 9.18
C LEU A 90 11.34 9.00 8.23
N PRO A 91 11.72 8.12 7.30
CA PRO A 91 12.78 8.42 6.35
C PRO A 91 12.39 9.64 5.53
N ILE A 92 13.29 10.62 5.46
CA ILE A 92 13.09 11.83 4.64
C ILE A 92 13.15 11.39 3.18
N LEU A 93 12.08 11.65 2.43
CA LEU A 93 11.91 11.31 1.02
C LEU A 93 12.31 12.47 0.12
N THR A 94 13.42 13.16 0.44
CA THR A 94 13.84 14.39 -0.26
C THR A 94 13.89 14.18 -1.76
N GLY A 95 13.06 14.92 -2.51
CA GLY A 95 13.00 14.84 -3.97
C GLY A 95 12.24 13.64 -4.54
N GLY A 96 11.62 12.82 -3.68
CA GLY A 96 10.76 11.71 -4.05
C GLY A 96 9.37 12.14 -4.48
N ILE A 97 8.72 11.30 -5.29
CA ILE A 97 7.31 11.44 -5.67
C ILE A 97 6.54 10.27 -5.08
N VAL A 98 5.52 10.57 -4.29
CA VAL A 98 4.79 9.58 -3.51
C VAL A 98 3.47 9.21 -4.18
N ALA A 99 3.34 7.96 -4.58
CA ALA A 99 2.06 7.33 -4.90
C ALA A 99 1.29 7.05 -3.60
N LEU A 100 0.09 7.59 -3.47
CA LEU A 100 -0.77 7.44 -2.29
C LEU A 100 -1.78 6.29 -2.47
N GLY A 101 -1.88 5.39 -1.49
CA GLY A 101 -2.83 4.28 -1.56
C GLY A 101 -2.67 3.22 -0.48
N LYS A 102 -3.60 2.26 -0.42
CA LYS A 102 -3.51 1.13 0.52
C LYS A 102 -2.55 0.02 0.05
N PHE A 103 -2.36 -0.11 -1.27
CA PHE A 103 -1.40 -1.03 -1.88
C PHE A 103 -1.50 -2.53 -1.45
N ASP A 104 -2.69 -3.01 -1.07
CA ASP A 104 -2.94 -4.39 -0.60
C ASP A 104 -2.57 -5.45 -1.67
N ALA A 105 -3.06 -5.31 -2.90
CA ALA A 105 -2.83 -6.29 -3.96
C ALA A 105 -1.56 -6.08 -4.79
N LEU A 106 -0.99 -4.86 -4.77
CA LEU A 106 0.02 -4.44 -5.76
C LEU A 106 -0.39 -4.81 -7.21
N HIS A 107 -1.61 -4.44 -7.60
CA HIS A 107 -2.21 -4.72 -8.91
C HIS A 107 -1.80 -3.71 -9.99
N ILE A 108 -2.24 -3.87 -11.25
CA ILE A 108 -1.83 -3.00 -12.37
C ILE A 108 -2.17 -1.52 -12.16
N GLY A 109 -3.27 -1.20 -11.47
CA GLY A 109 -3.57 0.18 -11.06
C GLY A 109 -2.53 0.80 -10.11
N HIS A 110 -1.96 0.03 -9.17
CA HIS A 110 -0.89 0.51 -8.30
C HIS A 110 0.43 0.67 -9.07
N ARG A 111 0.70 -0.24 -10.02
CA ARG A 111 1.85 -0.11 -10.92
C ARG A 111 1.77 1.18 -11.74
N GLU A 112 0.58 1.55 -12.24
CA GLU A 112 0.39 2.80 -12.97
C GLU A 112 0.69 4.03 -12.10
N LEU A 113 0.25 4.06 -10.83
CA LEU A 113 0.62 5.13 -9.90
C LEU A 113 2.16 5.24 -9.74
N ALA A 114 2.84 4.10 -9.60
CA ALA A 114 4.30 4.05 -9.49
C ALA A 114 5.00 4.53 -10.77
N ILE A 115 4.51 4.15 -11.95
CA ILE A 115 5.03 4.61 -13.25
C ILE A 115 4.91 6.13 -13.36
N GLN A 116 3.76 6.69 -12.97
CA GLN A 116 3.52 8.13 -13.04
C GLN A 116 4.38 8.90 -12.04
N ALA A 117 4.64 8.32 -10.87
CA ALA A 117 5.62 8.86 -9.92
C ALA A 117 7.05 8.84 -10.50
N ALA A 118 7.43 7.72 -11.14
CA ALA A 118 8.75 7.54 -11.75
C ALA A 118 9.04 8.53 -12.89
N LYS A 119 8.02 8.90 -13.67
CA LYS A 119 8.13 9.95 -14.72
C LYS A 119 8.47 11.33 -14.17
N ARG A 120 8.31 11.55 -12.86
CA ARG A 120 8.51 12.83 -12.19
C ARG A 120 9.71 12.80 -11.27
N GLY A 121 10.04 11.67 -10.65
CA GLY A 121 11.18 11.51 -9.75
C GLY A 121 11.34 10.10 -9.22
N ILE A 122 12.02 9.97 -8.07
CA ILE A 122 12.18 8.67 -7.41
C ILE A 122 10.81 8.22 -6.88
N PRO A 123 10.26 7.08 -7.35
CA PRO A 123 8.93 6.64 -6.98
C PRO A 123 8.89 5.97 -5.61
N PHE A 124 7.99 6.43 -4.75
CA PHE A 124 7.68 5.82 -3.46
C PHE A 124 6.19 5.46 -3.41
N LEU A 125 5.85 4.31 -2.86
CA LEU A 125 4.49 3.97 -2.46
C LEU A 125 4.35 4.29 -0.98
N LEU A 126 3.39 5.14 -0.62
CA LEU A 126 3.07 5.40 0.77
C LEU A 126 1.81 4.63 1.14
N SER A 127 1.98 3.58 1.93
CA SER A 127 0.91 2.71 2.42
C SER A 127 0.60 2.95 3.90
N PHE A 128 -0.62 2.60 4.29
CA PHE A 128 -1.09 2.71 5.67
C PHE A 128 -1.36 1.33 6.25
N VAL A 129 -0.63 1.01 7.33
CA VAL A 129 -0.73 -0.28 8.05
C VAL A 129 -1.54 -0.14 9.33
N GLY A 130 -1.99 -1.25 9.92
CA GLY A 130 -2.77 -1.22 11.17
C GLY A 130 -4.22 -0.72 11.01
N MET A 131 -4.71 -0.54 9.78
CA MET A 131 -6.03 0.04 9.53
C MET A 131 -7.18 -0.84 10.03
N ALA A 132 -7.06 -2.17 9.91
CA ALA A 132 -8.12 -3.09 10.30
C ALA A 132 -8.30 -3.08 11.82
N GLU A 133 -7.19 -3.16 12.56
CA GLU A 133 -7.10 -3.13 14.01
C GLU A 133 -7.67 -1.82 14.55
N VAL A 134 -7.24 -0.70 13.97
CA VAL A 134 -7.68 0.64 14.36
C VAL A 134 -9.18 0.86 14.07
N LEU A 135 -9.73 0.25 13.02
CA LEU A 135 -11.15 0.37 12.66
C LEU A 135 -12.05 -0.75 13.23
N GLY A 136 -11.49 -1.73 13.94
CA GLY A 136 -12.23 -2.88 14.46
C GLY A 136 -12.76 -3.80 13.36
N TRP A 137 -12.08 -3.86 12.21
CA TRP A 137 -12.39 -4.80 11.14
C TRP A 137 -11.79 -6.17 11.44
N GLU A 138 -12.49 -7.23 11.01
CA GLU A 138 -11.94 -8.57 11.09
C GLU A 138 -10.59 -8.65 10.33
N PRO A 139 -9.55 -9.24 10.95
CA PRO A 139 -8.29 -9.49 10.27
C PRO A 139 -8.52 -10.31 9.01
N ARG A 140 -7.92 -9.89 7.90
CA ARG A 140 -7.94 -10.61 6.63
C ARG A 140 -6.53 -10.87 6.19
N ALA A 141 -6.27 -12.06 5.67
CA ALA A 141 -4.99 -12.37 5.04
C ALA A 141 -4.69 -11.33 3.94
N PRO A 142 -3.45 -10.82 3.87
CA PRO A 142 -3.05 -9.90 2.82
C PRO A 142 -3.07 -10.63 1.47
N ILE A 143 -3.24 -9.91 0.37
CA ILE A 143 -3.15 -10.53 -0.97
C ILE A 143 -1.69 -10.87 -1.29
N VAL A 144 -0.77 -10.01 -0.85
CA VAL A 144 0.68 -10.16 -1.03
C VAL A 144 1.34 -10.31 0.33
N ALA A 145 2.13 -11.36 0.52
CA ALA A 145 2.89 -11.55 1.74
C ALA A 145 3.97 -10.46 1.86
N GLU A 146 4.22 -9.97 3.08
CA GLU A 146 5.18 -8.87 3.33
C GLU A 146 6.56 -9.16 2.73
N CYS A 147 7.05 -10.38 2.91
CA CYS A 147 8.35 -10.83 2.38
C CYS A 147 8.43 -10.86 0.84
N ASP A 148 7.29 -10.88 0.14
CA ASP A 148 7.22 -10.94 -1.32
C ASP A 148 7.05 -9.56 -1.98
N ARG A 149 6.69 -8.53 -1.19
CA ARG A 149 6.43 -7.17 -1.71
C ARG A 149 7.63 -6.61 -2.45
N LYS A 150 8.85 -6.75 -1.89
CA LYS A 150 10.08 -6.25 -2.51
C LYS A 150 10.31 -6.86 -3.91
N ARG A 151 10.07 -8.17 -4.08
CA ARG A 151 10.19 -8.85 -5.38
C ARG A 151 9.23 -8.25 -6.41
N ILE A 152 7.98 -7.98 -6.01
CA ILE A 152 6.99 -7.37 -6.89
C ILE A 152 7.40 -5.94 -7.27
N LEU A 153 7.86 -5.13 -6.31
CA LEU A 153 8.35 -3.78 -6.61
C LEU A 153 9.59 -3.81 -7.52
N SER A 154 10.50 -4.76 -7.34
CA SER A 154 11.62 -4.98 -8.27
C SER A 154 11.14 -5.27 -9.69
N SER A 155 10.08 -6.08 -9.85
CA SER A 155 9.50 -6.36 -11.18
C SER A 155 8.92 -5.13 -11.89
N TRP A 156 8.69 -4.03 -11.15
CA TRP A 156 8.19 -2.77 -11.72
C TRP A 156 9.30 -1.85 -12.21
N ALA A 157 10.57 -2.10 -11.86
CA ALA A 157 11.68 -1.24 -12.24
C ALA A 157 11.77 -0.98 -13.76
N PRO A 158 11.59 -1.98 -14.65
CA PRO A 158 11.60 -1.73 -16.10
C PRO A 158 10.53 -0.74 -16.58
N TYR A 159 9.38 -0.70 -15.92
CA TYR A 159 8.28 0.23 -16.23
C TYR A 159 8.53 1.63 -15.63
N CYS A 160 9.39 1.71 -14.62
CA CYS A 160 9.71 2.91 -13.85
C CYS A 160 11.09 3.50 -14.24
N GLY A 161 11.52 3.33 -15.49
CA GLY A 161 12.80 3.86 -15.97
C GLY A 161 14.02 3.22 -15.29
N SER A 162 13.94 1.91 -15.02
CA SER A 162 14.94 1.11 -14.30
C SER A 162 15.14 1.50 -12.83
N ILE A 163 14.23 2.29 -12.26
CA ILE A 163 14.22 2.62 -10.83
C ILE A 163 13.20 1.72 -10.12
N MET A 164 13.68 0.91 -9.17
CA MET A 164 12.80 0.12 -8.32
C MET A 164 12.02 1.04 -7.37
N PRO A 165 10.67 1.04 -7.42
CA PRO A 165 9.86 1.75 -6.44
C PRO A 165 10.12 1.22 -5.04
N ARG A 166 10.12 2.12 -4.06
CA ARG A 166 10.23 1.75 -2.64
C ARG A 166 8.88 1.93 -1.97
N GLU A 167 8.63 1.17 -0.92
CA GLU A 167 7.44 1.33 -0.10
C GLU A 167 7.80 1.92 1.26
N LEU A 168 7.02 2.89 1.70
CA LEU A 168 7.02 3.44 3.04
C LEU A 168 5.68 3.15 3.67
N GLN A 169 5.70 2.51 4.83
CA GLN A 169 4.51 2.22 5.63
C GLN A 169 4.41 3.25 6.76
N ILE A 170 3.22 3.81 6.95
CA ILE A 170 2.88 4.63 8.12
C ILE A 170 1.74 3.95 8.89
N ASP A 171 1.87 3.89 10.20
CA ASP A 171 0.77 3.41 11.06
C ASP A 171 -0.45 4.29 10.88
N PHE A 172 -1.58 3.67 10.55
CA PHE A 172 -2.83 4.39 10.34
C PHE A 172 -3.26 5.17 11.59
N SER A 173 -2.94 4.66 12.79
CA SER A 173 -3.21 5.35 14.06
C SER A 173 -2.56 6.73 14.14
N LYS A 174 -1.35 6.91 13.58
CA LYS A 174 -0.58 8.16 13.57
C LYS A 174 -1.15 9.21 12.61
N VAL A 175 -1.94 8.80 11.61
CA VAL A 175 -2.48 9.69 10.57
C VAL A 175 -4.00 9.80 10.55
N ARG A 176 -4.72 8.91 11.24
CA ARG A 176 -6.18 8.79 11.17
C ARG A 176 -6.92 10.08 11.52
N TYR A 177 -6.40 10.84 12.49
CA TYR A 177 -7.02 12.06 13.00
C TYR A 177 -6.58 13.34 12.29
N LEU A 178 -5.67 13.24 11.32
CA LEU A 178 -5.19 14.40 10.58
C LEU A 178 -6.30 14.92 9.67
N THR A 179 -6.56 16.22 9.71
CA THR A 179 -7.33 16.90 8.68
C THR A 179 -6.63 16.78 7.31
N PRO A 180 -7.33 17.01 6.19
CA PRO A 180 -6.68 17.07 4.87
C PRO A 180 -5.46 17.99 4.84
N CYS A 181 -5.58 19.19 5.43
CA CYS A 181 -4.50 20.17 5.52
C CYS A 181 -3.30 19.63 6.32
N GLN A 182 -3.53 19.10 7.53
CA GLN A 182 -2.45 18.50 8.35
C GLN A 182 -1.78 17.30 7.68
N PHE A 183 -2.53 16.51 6.92
CA PHE A 183 -1.97 15.39 6.18
C PHE A 183 -0.99 15.88 5.10
N VAL A 184 -1.37 16.90 4.31
CA VAL A 184 -0.49 17.48 3.28
C VAL A 184 0.70 18.21 3.90
N GLU A 185 0.49 18.89 5.03
CA GLU A 185 1.58 19.50 5.81
C GLU A 185 2.61 18.45 6.24
N LYS A 186 2.17 17.29 6.74
CA LYS A 186 3.05 16.18 7.11
C LYS A 186 3.83 15.66 5.91
N LEU A 187 3.19 15.50 4.74
CA LEU A 187 3.88 15.12 3.51
C LEU A 187 4.99 16.11 3.13
N SER A 188 4.69 17.41 3.19
CA SER A 188 5.62 18.48 2.81
C SER A 188 6.75 18.64 3.84
N LYS A 189 6.41 18.84 5.11
CA LYS A 189 7.37 19.25 6.15
C LYS A 189 8.09 18.08 6.82
N GLU A 190 7.40 16.97 7.07
CA GLU A 190 8.02 15.84 7.79
C GLU A 190 8.65 14.83 6.84
N LEU A 191 7.98 14.51 5.74
CA LEU A 191 8.51 13.56 4.75
C LEU A 191 9.36 14.23 3.67
N GLY A 192 9.28 15.56 3.50
CA GLY A 192 10.09 16.28 2.50
C GLY A 192 9.83 15.84 1.06
N VAL A 193 8.61 15.38 0.76
CA VAL A 193 8.26 14.91 -0.60
C VAL A 193 8.22 16.09 -1.55
N ARG A 194 8.56 15.87 -2.83
CA ARG A 194 8.43 16.92 -3.86
C ARG A 194 7.02 16.97 -4.45
N GLY A 195 6.32 15.84 -4.42
CA GLY A 195 4.98 15.76 -4.98
C GLY A 195 4.33 14.40 -4.75
N VAL A 196 3.07 14.33 -5.14
CA VAL A 196 2.20 13.18 -4.93
C VAL A 196 1.54 12.74 -6.24
N VAL A 197 1.27 11.44 -6.33
CA VAL A 197 0.43 10.84 -7.36
C VAL A 197 -0.72 10.11 -6.68
N ALA A 198 -1.95 10.35 -7.13
CA ALA A 198 -3.13 9.69 -6.59
C ALA A 198 -4.12 9.36 -7.71
N GLY A 199 -5.00 8.38 -7.47
CA GLY A 199 -6.13 8.12 -8.36
C GLY A 199 -7.23 9.16 -8.20
N GLU A 200 -8.05 9.37 -9.23
CA GLU A 200 -9.20 10.29 -9.22
C GLU A 200 -10.20 10.04 -8.07
N ASN A 201 -10.29 8.79 -7.60
CA ASN A 201 -11.17 8.37 -6.51
C ASN A 201 -10.50 8.42 -5.12
N TYR A 202 -9.31 9.01 -5.01
CA TYR A 202 -8.57 9.06 -3.76
C TYR A 202 -9.27 9.93 -2.72
N ARG A 203 -9.31 9.44 -1.48
CA ARG A 203 -9.89 10.14 -0.32
C ARG A 203 -8.91 10.09 0.84
N PHE A 204 -8.82 11.18 1.58
CA PHE A 204 -7.85 11.32 2.67
C PHE A 204 -8.33 12.27 3.76
N GLY A 205 -7.52 12.38 4.81
CA GLY A 205 -7.86 13.13 6.03
C GLY A 205 -8.92 12.44 6.87
N TYR A 206 -9.20 13.04 8.03
CA TYR A 206 -10.12 12.51 9.04
C TYR A 206 -11.49 12.24 8.40
N ARG A 207 -11.97 11.00 8.57
CA ARG A 207 -13.23 10.50 7.98
C ARG A 207 -13.32 10.68 6.46
N ALA A 208 -12.19 10.61 5.75
CA ALA A 208 -12.13 10.74 4.30
C ALA A 208 -12.68 12.10 3.81
N ALA A 209 -12.52 13.17 4.61
CA ALA A 209 -13.07 14.49 4.32
C ALA A 209 -12.52 15.11 3.03
N GLY A 210 -11.24 14.89 2.72
CA GLY A 210 -10.59 15.41 1.52
C GLY A 210 -10.73 14.48 0.31
N ASP A 211 -10.78 15.09 -0.87
CA ASP A 211 -10.79 14.40 -2.17
C ASP A 211 -9.63 14.79 -3.09
N ALA A 212 -9.58 14.22 -4.30
CA ALA A 212 -8.52 14.50 -5.26
C ALA A 212 -8.38 15.99 -5.62
N SER A 213 -9.48 16.75 -5.61
CA SER A 213 -9.46 18.20 -5.88
C SER A 213 -8.89 18.96 -4.69
N ASP A 214 -9.24 18.58 -3.46
CA ASP A 214 -8.66 19.13 -2.24
C ASP A 214 -7.16 18.85 -2.16
N LEU A 215 -6.74 17.64 -2.57
CA LEU A 215 -5.33 17.26 -2.60
C LEU A 215 -4.53 18.19 -3.51
N VAL A 216 -5.05 18.49 -4.71
CA VAL A 216 -4.37 19.40 -5.66
C VAL A 216 -4.21 20.80 -5.06
N LYS A 217 -5.29 21.37 -4.50
CA LYS A 217 -5.27 22.71 -3.91
C LYS A 217 -4.30 22.80 -2.74
N LEU A 218 -4.40 21.86 -1.79
CA LEU A 218 -3.54 21.83 -0.62
C LEU A 218 -2.08 21.59 -1.02
N CYS A 219 -1.79 20.70 -1.99
CA CYS A 219 -0.43 20.53 -2.46
C CYS A 219 0.16 21.82 -3.01
N GLU A 220 -0.60 22.60 -3.79
CA GLU A 220 -0.16 23.90 -4.30
C GLU A 220 0.19 24.88 -3.17
N GLU A 221 -0.66 24.96 -2.13
CA GLU A 221 -0.43 25.81 -0.94
C GLU A 221 0.85 25.42 -0.17
N TYR A 222 1.19 24.14 -0.13
CA TYR A 222 2.37 23.60 0.55
C TYR A 222 3.59 23.44 -0.36
N GLY A 223 3.55 23.94 -1.60
CA GLY A 223 4.66 23.90 -2.55
C GLY A 223 4.96 22.50 -3.13
N LEU A 224 3.97 21.61 -3.12
CA LEU A 224 4.04 20.25 -3.66
C LEU A 224 3.41 20.15 -5.05
N GLU A 225 3.95 19.28 -5.89
CA GLU A 225 3.28 18.88 -7.13
C GLU A 225 2.21 17.82 -6.85
N ALA A 226 1.03 17.92 -7.45
CA ALA A 226 -0.03 16.90 -7.36
C ALA A 226 -0.43 16.40 -8.75
N TYR A 227 -0.43 15.07 -8.91
CA TYR A 227 -0.82 14.42 -10.15
C TYR A 227 -1.97 13.45 -9.91
N ILE A 228 -3.14 13.78 -10.44
CA ILE A 228 -4.32 12.91 -10.39
C ILE A 228 -4.38 12.10 -11.68
N ILE A 229 -4.51 10.78 -11.55
CA ILE A 229 -4.57 9.86 -12.69
C ILE A 229 -5.93 9.15 -12.75
N ASN A 230 -6.34 8.83 -13.97
CA ASN A 230 -7.54 8.02 -14.19
C ASN A 230 -7.33 6.60 -13.68
N SER A 231 -8.40 5.97 -13.23
CA SER A 231 -8.36 4.58 -12.79
C SER A 231 -8.06 3.65 -13.97
N VAL A 232 -7.22 2.63 -13.74
CA VAL A 232 -7.00 1.57 -14.74
C VAL A 232 -8.25 0.70 -14.79
N MET A 233 -8.90 0.64 -15.96
CA MET A 233 -10.13 -0.12 -16.14
C MET A 233 -9.86 -1.61 -16.32
N ASP A 234 -10.71 -2.44 -15.75
CA ASP A 234 -10.73 -3.87 -16.02
C ASP A 234 -11.27 -4.10 -17.44
N THR A 235 -10.49 -4.80 -18.25
CA THR A 235 -10.82 -5.05 -19.67
C THR A 235 -11.74 -6.24 -19.86
N ASN A 236 -11.90 -7.09 -18.84
CA ASN A 236 -12.76 -8.28 -18.91
C ASN A 236 -14.22 -7.98 -18.55
N GLN A 237 -14.50 -6.80 -17.99
CA GLN A 237 -15.85 -6.36 -17.72
C GLN A 237 -16.20 -5.18 -18.62
N ILE A 238 -17.07 -5.45 -19.59
CA ILE A 238 -18.05 -4.46 -20.03
C ILE A 238 -18.81 -4.06 -18.77
N SER A 239 -18.69 -2.79 -18.36
CA SER A 239 -19.43 -2.14 -17.27
C SER A 239 -20.81 -2.79 -17.03
N GLY A 240 -20.97 -3.61 -16.00
CA GLY A 240 -22.18 -4.42 -15.92
C GLY A 240 -22.51 -5.05 -14.58
N ASP A 241 -21.70 -5.99 -14.08
CA ASP A 241 -22.32 -7.05 -13.26
C ASP A 241 -21.59 -7.42 -11.96
N LEU A 242 -20.88 -6.46 -11.38
CA LEU A 242 -20.77 -6.43 -9.93
C LEU A 242 -21.90 -5.56 -9.44
N ASN A 243 -22.89 -6.19 -8.79
CA ASN A 243 -23.93 -5.55 -7.97
C ASN A 243 -23.29 -4.75 -6.82
N SER A 244 -22.49 -3.74 -7.14
CA SER A 244 -22.02 -2.74 -6.20
C SER A 244 -23.23 -1.88 -5.88
N LYS A 245 -23.90 -2.24 -4.78
CA LYS A 245 -24.95 -1.40 -4.16
C LYS A 245 -24.45 0.03 -3.88
N ASP A 246 -23.13 0.21 -3.87
CA ASP A 246 -22.46 1.50 -3.88
C ASP A 246 -21.96 1.79 -5.30
N GLY A 247 -22.56 2.76 -6.01
CA GLY A 247 -22.17 3.21 -7.36
C GLY A 247 -20.77 3.83 -7.49
N LYS A 248 -19.81 3.43 -6.64
CA LYS A 248 -18.40 3.84 -6.59
C LYS A 248 -17.47 2.93 -7.38
N GLU A 249 -17.85 1.68 -7.66
CA GLU A 249 -17.06 0.81 -8.53
C GLU A 249 -17.53 0.91 -9.98
N ARG A 250 -16.76 1.60 -10.81
CA ARG A 250 -17.02 1.84 -12.24
C ARG A 250 -16.39 0.79 -13.15
N GLY A 251 -15.92 -0.34 -12.60
CA GLY A 251 -15.18 -1.36 -13.35
C GLY A 251 -13.67 -1.21 -13.30
N GLN A 252 -13.10 -0.39 -12.42
CA GLN A 252 -11.66 -0.24 -12.29
C GLN A 252 -10.99 -1.45 -11.63
N VAL A 253 -9.73 -1.72 -11.94
CA VAL A 253 -8.94 -2.72 -11.21
C VAL A 253 -8.80 -2.29 -9.74
N SER A 254 -9.14 -3.18 -8.81
CA SER A 254 -9.12 -2.92 -7.37
C SER A 254 -8.71 -4.17 -6.58
N SER A 255 -8.18 -4.00 -5.36
CA SER A 255 -7.93 -5.12 -4.44
C SER A 255 -9.20 -5.92 -4.12
N THR A 256 -10.37 -5.27 -4.13
CA THR A 256 -11.68 -5.94 -3.98
C THR A 256 -11.92 -6.95 -5.11
N ARG A 257 -11.68 -6.55 -6.36
CA ARG A 257 -11.78 -7.46 -7.51
C ARG A 257 -10.77 -8.60 -7.44
N VAL A 258 -9.54 -8.33 -7.02
CA VAL A 258 -8.52 -9.39 -6.86
C VAL A 258 -8.97 -10.42 -5.80
N ARG A 259 -9.50 -9.96 -4.65
CA ARG A 259 -10.05 -10.86 -3.62
C ARG A 259 -11.25 -11.65 -4.14
N TYR A 260 -12.13 -11.02 -4.91
CA TYR A 260 -13.26 -11.70 -5.55
C TYR A 260 -12.78 -12.79 -6.51
N ALA A 261 -11.82 -12.49 -7.39
CA ALA A 261 -11.27 -13.44 -8.35
C ALA A 261 -10.58 -14.64 -7.65
N LEU A 262 -9.80 -14.37 -6.59
CA LEU A 262 -9.21 -15.42 -5.74
C LEU A 262 -10.29 -16.27 -5.06
N HIS A 263 -11.36 -15.66 -4.54
CA HIS A 263 -12.49 -16.36 -3.94
C HIS A 263 -13.26 -17.22 -4.96
N LYS A 264 -13.25 -16.85 -6.24
CA LYS A 264 -13.81 -17.66 -7.33
C LYS A 264 -12.84 -18.75 -7.82
N GLY A 265 -11.55 -18.66 -7.52
CA GLY A 265 -10.52 -19.54 -8.04
C GLY A 265 -10.14 -19.23 -9.50
N ASP A 266 -10.52 -18.06 -10.02
CA ASP A 266 -10.21 -17.67 -11.40
C ASP A 266 -8.79 -17.09 -11.48
N MET A 267 -7.79 -17.98 -11.56
CA MET A 267 -6.38 -17.58 -11.54
C MET A 267 -5.95 -16.82 -12.80
N LYS A 268 -6.64 -17.01 -13.92
CA LYS A 268 -6.41 -16.23 -15.13
C LYS A 268 -6.79 -14.78 -14.90
N TYR A 269 -8.01 -14.55 -14.41
CA TYR A 269 -8.48 -13.21 -14.10
C TYR A 269 -7.67 -12.53 -12.99
N VAL A 270 -7.27 -13.28 -11.94
CA VAL A 270 -6.33 -12.78 -10.93
C VAL A 270 -5.03 -12.27 -11.58
N SER A 271 -4.46 -13.05 -12.51
CA SER A 271 -3.21 -12.70 -13.16
C SER A 271 -3.33 -11.47 -14.07
N GLU A 272 -4.48 -11.27 -14.71
CA GLU A 272 -4.80 -10.08 -15.51
C GLU A 272 -4.91 -8.83 -14.64
N LEU A 273 -5.66 -8.90 -13.52
CA LEU A 273 -5.80 -7.80 -12.56
C LEU A 273 -4.46 -7.43 -11.91
N LEU A 274 -3.64 -8.43 -11.55
CA LEU A 274 -2.33 -8.21 -10.96
C LEU A 274 -1.27 -7.78 -11.99
N GLY A 275 -1.44 -8.19 -13.24
CA GLY A 275 -0.44 -8.06 -14.30
C GLY A 275 0.81 -8.91 -14.05
N ARG A 276 0.65 -10.00 -13.27
CA ARG A 276 1.64 -11.02 -12.89
C ARG A 276 0.91 -12.22 -12.30
N ASN A 277 1.57 -13.37 -12.21
CA ASN A 277 1.01 -14.54 -11.53
C ASN A 277 0.82 -14.24 -10.02
N HIS A 278 -0.22 -14.83 -9.44
CA HIS A 278 -0.39 -14.84 -7.99
C HIS A 278 0.63 -15.78 -7.37
N ARG A 279 1.38 -15.28 -6.38
CA ARG A 279 2.38 -16.07 -5.67
C ARG A 279 1.90 -16.29 -4.24
N LEU A 280 1.70 -17.54 -3.88
CA LEU A 280 1.33 -17.97 -2.54
C LEU A 280 2.59 -18.31 -1.75
N ILE A 281 2.69 -17.79 -0.54
CA ILE A 281 3.88 -17.95 0.30
C ILE A 281 3.54 -18.79 1.52
N LEU A 282 4.35 -19.83 1.74
CA LEU A 282 4.30 -20.71 2.90
C LEU A 282 5.52 -20.46 3.80
N MET A 283 5.29 -20.37 5.11
CA MET A 283 6.32 -20.39 6.14
C MET A 283 6.71 -21.84 6.47
N MET A 284 8.00 -22.16 6.43
CA MET A 284 8.55 -23.52 6.58
C MET A 284 9.37 -23.72 7.86
N GLU A 285 9.28 -22.82 8.84
CA GLU A 285 10.07 -22.88 10.09
C GLU A 285 9.81 -24.14 10.94
N ASP A 286 8.61 -24.72 10.85
CA ASP A 286 8.24 -25.96 11.54
C ASP A 286 8.09 -27.10 10.53
N GLN A 287 9.23 -27.68 10.12
CA GLN A 287 9.29 -28.71 9.07
C GLN A 287 8.52 -29.99 9.45
N GLU A 288 8.24 -30.22 10.74
CA GLU A 288 7.44 -31.36 11.22
C GLU A 288 5.96 -31.27 10.77
N ARG A 289 5.48 -30.07 10.41
CA ARG A 289 4.12 -29.86 9.89
C ARG A 289 3.96 -30.24 8.43
N PHE A 290 5.05 -30.52 7.73
CA PHE A 290 5.06 -30.83 6.31
C PHE A 290 5.17 -32.34 6.12
N THR A 291 4.30 -32.89 5.29
CA THR A 291 4.45 -34.28 4.84
C THR A 291 4.99 -34.28 3.43
N SER A 292 6.14 -34.92 3.24
CA SER A 292 6.78 -35.09 1.93
C SER A 292 6.80 -36.57 1.57
N GLU A 293 6.06 -36.93 0.52
CA GLU A 293 5.97 -38.29 0.01
C GLU A 293 6.31 -38.30 -1.49
N ARG A 294 7.52 -38.77 -1.85
CA ARG A 294 8.04 -38.91 -3.23
C ARG A 294 7.92 -37.65 -4.10
N ASN A 295 6.74 -37.35 -4.62
CA ASN A 295 6.41 -36.24 -5.50
C ASN A 295 5.33 -35.31 -4.93
N ARG A 296 4.87 -35.53 -3.70
CA ARG A 296 3.85 -34.72 -3.02
C ARG A 296 4.42 -34.05 -1.77
N LEU A 297 4.17 -32.75 -1.64
CA LEU A 297 4.46 -31.96 -0.44
C LEU A 297 3.15 -31.36 0.08
N SER A 298 2.83 -31.59 1.36
CA SER A 298 1.61 -31.07 1.99
C SER A 298 1.96 -30.11 3.11
N ALA A 299 1.23 -29.00 3.20
CA ALA A 299 1.41 -27.99 4.24
C ALA A 299 0.04 -27.53 4.78
N PRO A 300 -0.13 -27.35 6.10
CA PRO A 300 -1.36 -26.81 6.63
C PRO A 300 -1.53 -25.34 6.22
N LYS A 301 -2.77 -24.89 6.02
CA LYS A 301 -3.06 -23.49 5.67
C LYS A 301 -2.62 -22.48 6.73
N SER A 302 -2.40 -22.92 7.97
CA SER A 302 -1.82 -22.07 9.02
C SER A 302 -0.39 -21.60 8.72
N CYS A 303 0.30 -22.24 7.76
CA CYS A 303 1.61 -21.79 7.27
C CYS A 303 1.52 -20.68 6.21
N LEU A 304 0.32 -20.31 5.74
CA LEU A 304 0.15 -19.30 4.70
C LEU A 304 0.41 -17.89 5.20
N LEU A 305 1.19 -17.12 4.44
CA LEU A 305 1.47 -15.71 4.72
C LEU A 305 0.61 -14.75 3.90
N ASN A 306 -0.16 -15.26 2.94
CA ASN A 306 -1.08 -14.48 2.13
C ASN A 306 -2.27 -15.31 1.63
N LEU A 307 -3.25 -14.61 1.05
CA LEU A 307 -4.54 -15.15 0.64
C LEU A 307 -4.38 -16.25 -0.42
N ALA A 308 -4.74 -17.49 -0.06
CA ALA A 308 -4.88 -18.59 -0.99
C ALA A 308 -6.11 -18.40 -1.90
N PRO A 309 -6.10 -18.96 -3.12
CA PRO A 309 -7.30 -19.03 -3.93
C PRO A 309 -8.33 -20.00 -3.32
N LYS A 310 -9.52 -20.06 -3.92
CA LYS A 310 -10.59 -20.98 -3.55
C LYS A 310 -10.08 -22.43 -3.46
N GLU A 311 -10.73 -23.25 -2.66
CA GLU A 311 -10.54 -24.71 -2.69
C GLU A 311 -10.74 -25.25 -4.11
N GLY A 312 -9.84 -26.14 -4.53
CA GLY A 312 -9.81 -26.67 -5.89
C GLY A 312 -8.44 -27.21 -6.31
N LEU A 313 -8.41 -27.77 -7.52
CA LEU A 313 -7.21 -28.24 -8.21
C LEU A 313 -6.75 -27.18 -9.20
N TYR A 314 -5.49 -26.77 -9.10
CA TYR A 314 -4.86 -25.78 -9.95
C TYR A 314 -3.70 -26.42 -10.71
N GLU A 315 -3.88 -26.54 -12.02
CA GLU A 315 -2.84 -27.00 -12.93
C GLU A 315 -1.91 -25.83 -13.30
N ASN A 316 -0.73 -26.15 -13.86
CA ASN A 316 0.27 -25.17 -14.30
C ASN A 316 0.77 -24.24 -13.17
N CYS A 317 1.08 -24.80 -12.01
CA CYS A 317 1.77 -24.08 -10.94
C CYS A 317 3.27 -24.34 -11.01
N SER A 318 4.05 -23.50 -10.34
CA SER A 318 5.49 -23.74 -10.19
C SER A 318 6.01 -23.29 -8.84
N VAL A 319 7.00 -24.01 -8.33
CA VAL A 319 7.70 -23.66 -7.10
C VAL A 319 9.15 -23.33 -7.44
N LEU A 320 9.71 -22.30 -6.81
CA LEU A 320 11.13 -21.97 -6.95
C LEU A 320 11.91 -22.49 -5.74
N ILE A 321 12.84 -23.41 -5.96
CA ILE A 321 13.68 -24.04 -4.93
C ILE A 321 15.13 -23.97 -5.40
N ASP A 322 16.01 -23.28 -4.67
CA ASP A 322 17.44 -23.13 -5.01
C ASP A 322 17.71 -22.77 -6.47
N LYS A 323 16.90 -21.85 -7.02
CA LYS A 323 16.93 -21.38 -8.43
C LYS A 323 16.38 -22.37 -9.45
N SER A 324 16.00 -23.58 -9.04
CA SER A 324 15.29 -24.54 -9.88
C SER A 324 13.78 -24.27 -9.82
N VAL A 325 13.16 -24.18 -10.99
CA VAL A 325 11.70 -24.05 -11.11
C VAL A 325 11.12 -25.44 -11.27
N ILE A 326 10.33 -25.88 -10.30
CA ILE A 326 9.68 -27.18 -10.31
C ILE A 326 8.22 -26.99 -10.74
N PRO A 327 7.82 -27.45 -11.92
CA PRO A 327 6.42 -27.43 -12.35
C PRO A 327 5.61 -28.42 -11.51
N CYS A 328 4.43 -28.00 -11.07
CA CYS A 328 3.55 -28.82 -10.23
C CYS A 328 2.09 -28.49 -10.49
N ARG A 329 1.21 -29.29 -9.89
CA ARG A 329 -0.18 -28.92 -9.63
C ARG A 329 -0.36 -28.67 -8.15
N VAL A 330 -1.30 -27.79 -7.83
CA VAL A 330 -1.63 -27.41 -6.45
C VAL A 330 -3.06 -27.82 -6.14
N ILE A 331 -3.26 -28.55 -5.06
CA ILE A 331 -4.58 -28.88 -4.52
C ILE A 331 -4.75 -28.06 -3.26
N VAL A 332 -5.75 -27.19 -3.25
CA VAL A 332 -6.16 -26.43 -2.07
C VAL A 332 -7.41 -27.10 -1.52
N ASP A 333 -7.31 -27.75 -0.37
CA ASP A 333 -8.47 -28.28 0.33
C ASP A 333 -8.87 -27.36 1.50
N THR A 334 -9.71 -27.80 2.43
CA THR A 334 -10.16 -26.98 3.55
C THR A 334 -9.04 -26.62 4.54
N THR A 335 -8.11 -27.54 4.82
CA THR A 335 -7.13 -27.43 5.91
C THR A 335 -5.67 -27.42 5.45
N TYR A 336 -5.38 -27.94 4.27
CA TYR A 336 -4.06 -28.12 3.67
C TYR A 336 -3.97 -27.54 2.26
N ILE A 337 -2.71 -27.38 1.85
CA ILE A 337 -2.30 -27.19 0.47
C ILE A 337 -1.35 -28.34 0.13
N HIS A 338 -1.61 -29.01 -0.99
CA HIS A 338 -0.78 -30.07 -1.51
C HIS A 338 -0.15 -29.63 -2.84
N LEU A 339 1.14 -29.87 -2.97
CA LEU A 339 1.94 -29.65 -4.16
C LEU A 339 2.27 -31.02 -4.73
N GLU A 340 1.94 -31.28 -5.98
CA GLU A 340 2.27 -32.53 -6.65
C GLU A 340 3.11 -32.24 -7.90
N SER A 341 4.37 -32.68 -7.90
CA SER A 341 5.30 -32.52 -9.02
C SER A 341 4.94 -33.49 -10.14
N TYR A 342 5.09 -33.04 -11.39
CA TYR A 342 4.97 -33.92 -12.56
C TYR A 342 6.20 -34.81 -12.73
N GLU A 343 7.34 -34.42 -12.14
CA GLU A 343 8.58 -35.19 -12.15
C GLU A 343 8.76 -35.97 -10.84
N VAL A 344 9.35 -37.16 -10.94
CA VAL A 344 9.55 -38.04 -9.78
C VAL A 344 10.74 -37.53 -8.95
N ALA A 345 10.57 -37.43 -7.62
CA ALA A 345 11.58 -37.04 -6.63
C ALA A 345 11.96 -35.54 -6.54
N SER A 346 11.13 -34.62 -7.06
CA SER A 346 11.45 -33.18 -7.01
C SER A 346 11.34 -32.52 -5.64
N PHE A 347 10.63 -33.13 -4.66
CA PHE A 347 10.37 -32.50 -3.36
C PHE A 347 11.11 -33.11 -2.18
N SER A 348 11.97 -34.12 -2.40
CA SER A 348 12.81 -34.65 -1.32
C SER A 348 13.86 -33.65 -0.84
N CYS A 349 14.22 -32.65 -1.65
CA CYS A 349 15.16 -31.60 -1.26
C CYS A 349 14.55 -30.54 -0.33
N VAL A 350 13.22 -30.34 -0.35
CA VAL A 350 12.57 -29.22 0.35
C VAL A 350 12.63 -29.39 1.86
N THR A 351 12.47 -30.62 2.34
CA THR A 351 12.54 -30.99 3.76
C THR A 351 13.97 -31.23 4.25
N SER A 352 14.96 -31.19 3.35
CA SER A 352 16.38 -31.39 3.71
C SER A 352 17.19 -30.09 3.69
N GLN A 353 16.57 -29.00 3.24
CA GLN A 353 17.17 -27.68 3.16
C GLN A 353 16.58 -26.79 4.25
N ASP A 354 17.38 -25.90 4.84
CA ASP A 354 16.94 -24.87 5.79
C ASP A 354 16.13 -23.75 5.09
N LEU A 355 15.19 -24.15 4.22
CA LEU A 355 14.24 -23.26 3.58
C LEU A 355 13.28 -22.72 4.64
N LYS A 356 13.31 -21.40 4.85
CA LYS A 356 12.37 -20.74 5.75
C LYS A 356 11.03 -20.41 5.09
N ILE A 357 11.05 -20.22 3.77
CA ILE A 357 9.90 -19.73 3.00
C ILE A 357 9.83 -20.46 1.65
N LEU A 358 8.63 -20.91 1.27
CA LEU A 358 8.36 -21.49 -0.05
C LEU A 358 7.37 -20.62 -0.82
N GLY A 359 7.70 -20.30 -2.08
CA GLY A 359 6.82 -19.55 -2.96
C GLY A 359 6.25 -20.40 -4.09
N ILE A 360 4.93 -20.39 -4.23
CA ILE A 360 4.17 -21.13 -5.23
C ILE A 360 3.53 -20.12 -6.19
N ASP A 361 3.96 -20.11 -7.45
CA ASP A 361 3.36 -19.29 -8.49
C ASP A 361 2.21 -20.04 -9.17
N PHE A 362 1.03 -19.40 -9.23
CA PHE A 362 -0.16 -19.92 -9.91
C PHE A 362 -0.23 -19.38 -11.33
N GLY A 363 -0.02 -20.24 -12.32
CA GLY A 363 0.06 -19.92 -13.74
C GLY A 363 1.41 -20.35 -14.31
N SER A 364 1.42 -20.68 -15.60
CA SER A 364 2.63 -21.17 -16.28
C SER A 364 3.77 -20.16 -16.11
N PRO A 365 5.01 -20.63 -15.90
CA PRO A 365 6.17 -19.74 -15.93
C PRO A 365 6.18 -19.06 -17.30
N LYS A 366 5.92 -17.76 -17.33
CA LYS A 366 6.30 -16.97 -18.50
C LYS A 366 7.81 -17.04 -18.51
N LEU A 367 8.37 -17.82 -19.43
CA LEU A 367 9.78 -17.74 -19.77
C LEU A 367 10.03 -16.30 -20.24
N GLU A 368 10.41 -15.43 -19.31
CA GLU A 368 10.87 -14.10 -19.65
C GLU A 368 12.16 -14.26 -20.46
N GLY A 369 12.03 -14.09 -21.78
CA GLY A 369 13.14 -13.76 -22.67
C GLY A 369 14.32 -14.74 -22.67
N VAL A 370 14.10 -15.98 -23.12
CA VAL A 370 15.13 -16.64 -23.92
C VAL A 370 14.67 -16.55 -25.37
N GLN A 371 15.18 -15.53 -26.06
CA GLN A 371 15.31 -15.61 -27.51
C GLN A 371 16.28 -16.77 -27.78
N ILE A 372 15.74 -17.94 -28.11
CA ILE A 372 16.52 -18.92 -28.86
C ILE A 372 16.65 -18.29 -30.25
N LEU A 373 17.90 -18.05 -30.64
CA LEU A 373 18.30 -17.55 -31.96
C LEU A 373 17.64 -18.33 -33.11
#